data_AF-A0A919DC80-F1
#
_entry.id   AF-A0A919DC80-F1
#
_cell.length_a   1.000
_cell.length_b   1.000
_cell.length_c   1.000
_cell.angle_alpha   90.00
_cell.angle_beta   90.00
_cell.angle_gamma   90.00
#
_symmetry.space_group_name_H-M   'P 1'
#
loop_
_entity.id
_entity.type
_entity.pdbx_description
1 polymer ?
#
loop_
_entity_poly.entity_id
_entity_poly.type
_entity_poly.pdbx_seq_one_letter_code
_entity_poly.pdbx_strand_id
1 'polypeptide(L)'
;MAADWDALDWTCPTCAASRMKSCTTKDGRPRPTHLARRLTSILLQFAVRRGRGQPPAERAQIVRSLTAAQESDTSAREGYLWHQAADELYLWDQVVAAAGRHAAAAVEGHLDGDELRDAAQQAAHRITQARDLLHEWHSERAEYPLDEALLAGVLRPAPSLLARARRRGDLQRLEADLARRPVHLDRPGGTWAATWHSDGTLTAHRDDGLCVHGWSATPGAAEQALQSFEATSRHRPQITLTLHGERPEAPAAGSDPPGIDRVDVLRAFDADRAALDATVAAITQLQRAWPEHEISDRVRAATTQLQTSAPQSPHFNLYNRQREHDWAASESAAWVRTDAIVHAIDELWGDFDRSEASRGPSWIPRATRELLTTKPEQLAAFLRHHLAEEPAISLSVINGPAGPLYSVSMGGAHRTHLFRILGLPWMIAKLYARIPPRRFDVASVIDTAKGMTEVERVGRGWHTLLERGLLHGRIRYEGAFAVLDLDHARAPWLLGDAALASAYNTAYERVYPGALTELGIPATALTGRKAWEQWLYG
;
A
#
# COMPACT_ATOMS: atom_id res chain seq x y z
N MET A 1 -7.65 -0.78 59.65
CA MET A 1 -6.74 -1.79 60.22
C MET A 1 -5.48 -1.78 59.37
N ALA A 2 -4.35 -1.34 59.92
CA ALA A 2 -3.06 -1.45 59.25
C ALA A 2 -2.70 -2.94 59.16
N ALA A 3 -2.66 -3.47 57.94
CA ALA A 3 -2.14 -4.80 57.70
C ALA A 3 -0.61 -4.72 57.76
N ASP A 4 -0.04 -5.62 58.54
CA ASP A 4 1.39 -5.83 58.76
C ASP A 4 2.05 -6.26 57.44
N TRP A 5 2.97 -5.45 56.92
CA TRP A 5 3.61 -5.62 55.62
C TRP A 5 4.90 -6.47 55.68
N ASP A 6 5.31 -6.92 56.87
CA ASP A 6 6.56 -7.67 57.06
C ASP A 6 6.43 -9.19 56.89
N ALA A 7 5.25 -9.71 56.51
CA ALA A 7 5.01 -11.15 56.38
C ALA A 7 5.13 -11.72 54.94
N LEU A 8 5.52 -10.92 53.95
CA LEU A 8 5.82 -11.44 52.60
C LEU A 8 7.32 -11.69 52.45
N ASP A 9 7.71 -12.94 52.67
CA ASP A 9 9.08 -13.43 52.49
C ASP A 9 9.44 -13.44 50.98
N TRP A 10 10.38 -12.57 50.57
CA TRP A 10 10.78 -12.35 49.18
C TRP A 10 11.95 -13.25 48.73
N THR A 11 11.94 -14.52 49.15
CA THR A 11 13.06 -15.44 48.89
C THR A 11 12.82 -16.36 47.69
N CYS A 12 13.87 -16.51 46.87
CA CYS A 12 13.91 -17.42 45.71
C CYS A 12 13.68 -18.88 46.15
N PRO A 13 12.88 -19.70 45.42
CA PRO A 13 12.56 -21.08 45.84
C PRO A 13 13.78 -21.97 46.07
N THR A 14 14.86 -21.78 45.30
CA THR A 14 16.12 -22.52 45.46
C THR A 14 16.94 -22.05 46.67
N CYS A 15 16.79 -20.79 47.09
CA CYS A 15 17.46 -20.21 48.26
C CYS A 15 16.67 -20.46 49.56
N ALA A 16 15.35 -20.57 49.47
CA ALA A 16 14.47 -20.98 50.56
C ALA A 16 14.81 -22.41 51.04
N ALA A 17 15.23 -23.29 50.12
CA ALA A 17 15.68 -24.64 50.45
C ALA A 17 17.07 -24.70 51.13
N SER A 18 17.94 -23.69 50.96
CA SER A 18 19.33 -23.71 51.46
C SER A 18 19.63 -22.77 52.64
N ARG A 19 18.61 -22.07 53.19
CA ARG A 19 18.69 -21.16 54.35
C ARG A 19 19.85 -20.13 54.32
N MET A 20 20.25 -19.65 53.15
CA MET A 20 21.27 -18.57 53.05
C MET A 20 20.59 -17.22 52.83
N LYS A 21 20.96 -16.21 53.66
CA LYS A 21 20.34 -14.87 53.68
C LYS A 21 20.73 -13.95 52.51
N SER A 22 21.66 -14.35 51.64
CA SER A 22 22.02 -13.59 50.43
C SER A 22 22.56 -14.50 49.32
N CYS A 23 22.16 -14.24 48.08
CA CYS A 23 22.54 -15.05 46.92
C CYS A 23 23.78 -14.42 46.23
N THR A 24 24.96 -15.02 46.42
CA THR A 24 26.24 -14.57 45.86
C THR A 24 26.81 -15.58 44.85
N THR A 25 27.75 -15.16 44.00
CA THR A 25 28.61 -16.09 43.24
C THR A 25 29.60 -16.77 44.18
N LYS A 26 30.33 -17.82 43.72
CA LYS A 26 31.40 -18.47 44.52
C LYS A 26 32.45 -17.49 45.05
N ASP A 27 32.57 -16.32 44.42
CA ASP A 27 33.56 -15.28 44.74
C ASP A 27 32.96 -14.10 45.52
N GLY A 28 31.76 -14.27 46.10
CA GLY A 28 31.16 -13.30 47.03
C GLY A 28 30.52 -12.07 46.40
N ARG A 29 30.41 -11.98 45.07
CA ARG A 29 29.74 -10.86 44.40
C ARG A 29 28.22 -11.07 44.29
N PRO A 30 27.39 -10.01 44.42
CA PRO A 30 25.96 -10.09 44.17
C PRO A 30 25.71 -10.40 42.68
N ARG A 31 24.85 -11.39 42.38
CA ARG A 31 24.56 -11.79 40.99
C ARG A 31 23.75 -10.69 40.26
N PRO A 32 24.26 -10.08 39.17
CA PRO A 32 23.55 -9.03 38.41
C PRO A 32 22.27 -9.53 37.70
N THR A 33 22.12 -10.85 37.55
CA THR A 33 20.94 -11.51 36.98
C THR A 33 19.66 -11.34 37.82
N HIS A 34 19.76 -10.98 39.10
CA HIS A 34 18.59 -10.71 39.95
C HIS A 34 18.00 -9.31 39.77
N LEU A 35 18.82 -8.31 39.38
CA LEU A 35 18.31 -6.95 39.16
C LEU A 35 17.49 -6.90 37.88
N ALA A 36 17.96 -7.54 36.79
CA ALA A 36 17.23 -7.63 35.53
C ALA A 36 15.93 -8.45 35.66
N ARG A 37 15.96 -9.64 36.31
CA ARG A 37 14.73 -10.41 36.59
C ARG A 37 13.76 -9.68 37.52
N ARG A 38 14.26 -8.95 38.54
CA ARG A 38 13.41 -8.10 39.38
C ARG A 38 12.84 -6.92 38.60
N LEU A 39 13.63 -6.22 37.78
CA LEU A 39 13.14 -5.11 36.96
C LEU A 39 12.09 -5.58 35.96
N THR A 40 12.35 -6.67 35.23
CA THR A 40 11.42 -7.25 34.26
C THR A 40 10.15 -7.76 34.94
N SER A 41 10.24 -8.39 36.11
CA SER A 41 9.06 -8.84 36.87
C SER A 41 8.28 -7.67 37.49
N ILE A 42 8.96 -6.61 37.94
CA ILE A 42 8.35 -5.36 38.41
C ILE A 42 7.64 -4.63 37.26
N LEU A 43 8.25 -4.56 36.07
CA LEU A 43 7.68 -3.94 34.87
C LEU A 43 6.52 -4.75 34.29
N LEU A 44 6.62 -6.09 34.26
CA LEU A 44 5.50 -6.98 33.91
C LEU A 44 4.37 -6.91 34.92
N GLN A 45 4.66 -6.83 36.22
CA GLN A 45 3.64 -6.63 37.25
C GLN A 45 3.01 -5.24 37.18
N PHE A 46 3.75 -4.19 36.80
CA PHE A 46 3.19 -2.85 36.56
C PHE A 46 2.28 -2.84 35.31
N ALA A 47 2.69 -3.49 34.23
CA ALA A 47 1.91 -3.63 33.00
C ALA A 47 0.67 -4.51 33.17
N VAL A 48 0.78 -5.60 33.95
CA VAL A 48 -0.34 -6.52 34.25
C VAL A 48 -1.28 -5.96 35.31
N ARG A 49 -0.80 -5.30 36.38
CA ARG A 49 -1.64 -4.61 37.37
C ARG A 49 -2.39 -3.41 36.78
N ARG A 50 -1.80 -2.66 35.84
CA ARG A 50 -2.53 -1.59 35.12
C ARG A 50 -3.47 -2.10 34.03
N GLY A 51 -3.21 -3.27 33.45
CA GLY A 51 -3.89 -3.71 32.24
C GLY A 51 -5.13 -4.60 32.43
N ARG A 52 -5.17 -5.49 33.44
CA ARG A 52 -6.16 -6.59 33.41
C ARG A 52 -6.98 -6.85 34.68
N GLY A 53 -6.84 -6.04 35.74
CA GLY A 53 -7.51 -6.31 37.03
C GLY A 53 -8.42 -5.23 37.62
N GLN A 54 -8.44 -3.98 37.14
CA GLN A 54 -9.10 -2.90 37.88
C GLN A 54 -10.57 -2.62 37.49
N PRO A 55 -11.44 -2.29 38.48
CA PRO A 55 -12.82 -1.89 38.25
C PRO A 55 -12.93 -0.67 37.30
N PRO A 56 -13.99 -0.57 36.47
CA PRO A 56 -14.16 0.52 35.50
C PRO A 56 -14.10 1.94 36.09
N ALA A 57 -14.44 2.13 37.38
CA ALA A 57 -14.38 3.42 38.07
C ALA A 57 -12.94 3.93 38.28
N GLU A 58 -11.99 3.02 38.53
CA GLU A 58 -10.57 3.36 38.69
C GLU A 58 -9.90 3.61 37.34
N ARG A 59 -10.33 2.90 36.28
CA ARG A 59 -9.95 3.22 34.89
C ARG A 59 -10.43 4.62 34.47
N ALA A 60 -11.66 4.98 34.81
CA ALA A 60 -12.18 6.32 34.59
C ALA A 60 -11.48 7.40 35.44
N GLN A 61 -10.88 7.03 36.58
CA GLN A 61 -10.08 7.94 37.41
C GLN A 61 -8.66 8.12 36.88
N ILE A 62 -8.03 7.08 36.34
CA ILE A 62 -6.74 7.18 35.62
C ILE A 62 -6.91 8.03 34.34
N VAL A 63 -7.99 7.82 33.60
CA VAL A 63 -8.35 8.68 32.45
C VAL A 63 -8.56 10.12 32.92
N ARG A 64 -9.37 10.37 33.96
CA ARG A 64 -9.55 11.72 34.53
C ARG A 64 -8.27 12.34 35.08
N SER A 65 -7.34 11.58 35.65
CA SER A 65 -6.05 12.10 36.14
C SER A 65 -5.06 12.39 35.01
N LEU A 66 -5.09 11.63 33.92
CA LEU A 66 -4.33 11.92 32.70
C LEU A 66 -4.91 13.11 31.94
N THR A 67 -6.22 13.30 31.96
CA THR A 67 -6.91 14.48 31.39
C THR A 67 -6.80 15.72 32.29
N ALA A 68 -6.78 15.57 33.63
CA ALA A 68 -6.59 16.69 34.57
C ALA A 68 -5.15 17.21 34.61
N ALA A 69 -4.16 16.36 34.31
CA ALA A 69 -2.77 16.81 34.06
C ALA A 69 -2.62 17.54 32.71
N GLN A 70 -3.63 17.46 31.85
CA GLN A 70 -3.71 18.09 30.52
C GLN A 70 -4.33 19.50 30.58
N GLU A 71 -5.13 19.81 31.61
CA GLU A 71 -5.79 21.12 31.78
C GLU A 71 -4.85 22.21 32.36
N SER A 72 -3.66 21.84 32.86
CA SER A 72 -2.76 22.78 33.56
C SER A 72 -1.55 23.25 32.75
N ASP A 73 -1.39 22.87 31.48
CA ASP A 73 -0.26 23.34 30.68
C ASP A 73 -0.66 23.64 29.23
N THR A 74 -0.95 24.91 28.96
CA THR A 74 -1.43 25.44 27.67
C THR A 74 -0.33 25.61 26.62
N SER A 75 0.88 25.07 26.81
CA SER A 75 1.96 25.20 25.83
C SER A 75 2.31 23.86 25.19
N ALA A 76 1.65 23.61 24.05
CA ALA A 76 2.10 22.74 22.97
C ALA A 76 2.87 21.48 23.36
N ARG A 77 2.21 20.30 23.47
CA ARG A 77 2.82 18.97 23.27
C ARG A 77 1.85 17.79 23.47
N GLU A 78 0.72 17.78 22.76
CA GLU A 78 -0.12 16.57 22.76
C GLU A 78 0.39 15.51 21.79
N GLY A 79 1.04 15.85 20.67
CA GLY A 79 1.57 14.85 19.73
C GLY A 79 2.95 14.26 20.09
N TYR A 80 3.78 14.99 20.82
CA TYR A 80 5.22 14.68 20.96
C TYR A 80 5.53 13.64 22.05
N LEU A 81 4.77 13.64 23.16
CA LEU A 81 4.98 12.70 24.28
C LEU A 81 4.52 11.27 23.95
N TRP A 82 3.55 11.11 23.03
CA TRP A 82 3.04 9.79 22.64
C TRP A 82 3.87 9.10 21.57
N HIS A 83 4.47 9.87 20.64
CA HIS A 83 5.48 9.32 19.72
C HIS A 83 6.67 8.79 20.51
N GLN A 84 7.09 9.52 21.55
CA GLN A 84 8.11 9.05 22.47
C GLN A 84 7.71 7.74 23.20
N ALA A 85 6.45 7.60 23.62
CA ALA A 85 5.96 6.36 24.25
C ALA A 85 5.87 5.17 23.28
N ALA A 86 5.46 5.39 22.03
CA ALA A 86 5.40 4.34 21.00
C ALA A 86 6.81 3.91 20.54
N ASP A 87 7.72 4.88 20.38
CA ASP A 87 9.14 4.64 20.09
C ASP A 87 9.83 3.92 21.24
N GLU A 88 9.52 4.28 22.49
CA GLU A 88 9.99 3.55 23.68
C GLU A 88 9.46 2.11 23.68
N LEU A 89 8.17 1.88 23.40
CA LEU A 89 7.62 0.52 23.31
C LEU A 89 8.24 -0.31 22.17
N TYR A 90 8.57 0.32 21.03
CA TYR A 90 9.31 -0.33 19.96
C TYR A 90 10.74 -0.69 20.37
N LEU A 91 11.44 0.21 21.07
CA LEU A 91 12.76 -0.08 21.63
C LEU A 91 12.70 -1.21 22.67
N TRP A 92 11.65 -1.25 23.49
CA TRP A 92 11.41 -2.33 24.46
C TRP A 92 11.13 -3.67 23.78
N ASP A 93 10.36 -3.71 22.70
CA ASP A 93 10.14 -4.92 21.89
C ASP A 93 11.49 -5.49 21.37
N GLN A 94 12.31 -4.62 20.76
CA GLN A 94 13.62 -5.01 20.23
C GLN A 94 14.57 -5.50 21.33
N VAL A 95 14.60 -4.80 22.48
CA VAL A 95 15.46 -5.16 23.62
C VAL A 95 15.00 -6.47 24.26
N VAL A 96 13.70 -6.70 24.44
CA VAL A 96 13.16 -7.94 25.04
C VAL A 96 13.41 -9.13 24.10
N ALA A 97 13.17 -8.97 22.80
CA ALA A 97 13.45 -10.02 21.82
C ALA A 97 14.95 -10.34 21.72
N ALA A 98 15.82 -9.32 21.73
CA ALA A 98 17.27 -9.51 21.70
C ALA A 98 17.80 -10.13 22.99
N ALA A 99 17.31 -9.69 24.16
CA ALA A 99 17.67 -10.27 25.45
C ALA A 99 17.23 -11.73 25.56
N GLY A 100 16.06 -12.10 25.04
CA GLY A 100 15.60 -13.49 24.96
C GLY A 100 16.52 -14.38 24.11
N ARG A 101 16.94 -13.89 22.93
CA ARG A 101 17.88 -14.60 22.05
C ARG A 101 19.25 -14.79 22.70
N HIS A 102 19.80 -13.74 23.31
CA HIS A 102 21.11 -13.81 23.98
C HIS A 102 21.08 -14.64 25.26
N ALA A 103 20.00 -14.57 26.03
CA ALA A 103 19.82 -15.42 27.21
C ALA A 103 19.74 -16.89 26.80
N ALA A 104 18.93 -17.25 25.80
CA ALA A 104 18.82 -18.62 25.31
C ALA A 104 20.18 -19.21 24.88
N ALA A 105 21.02 -18.42 24.21
CA ALA A 105 22.37 -18.84 23.79
C ALA A 105 23.37 -18.93 24.97
N ALA A 106 23.15 -18.20 26.07
CA ALA A 106 24.06 -18.15 27.20
C ALA A 106 23.79 -19.20 28.29
N VAL A 107 22.62 -19.88 28.26
CA VAL A 107 22.24 -20.91 29.26
C VAL A 107 22.30 -22.34 28.73
N GLU A 108 22.87 -22.55 27.56
CA GLU A 108 23.06 -23.88 26.95
C GLU A 108 23.76 -24.81 27.95
N GLY A 109 23.01 -25.78 28.48
CA GLY A 109 23.47 -26.78 29.46
C GLY A 109 22.97 -26.62 30.91
N HIS A 110 22.30 -25.53 31.28
CA HIS A 110 21.85 -25.30 32.68
C HIS A 110 20.37 -24.88 32.85
N LEU A 111 19.71 -24.41 31.79
CA LEU A 111 18.26 -24.16 31.73
C LEU A 111 17.75 -24.53 30.33
N ASP A 112 16.43 -24.73 30.20
CA ASP A 112 15.78 -24.85 28.91
C ASP A 112 15.81 -23.48 28.19
N GLY A 113 16.68 -23.36 27.19
CA GLY A 113 16.87 -22.13 26.43
C GLY A 113 15.66 -21.79 25.55
N ASP A 114 14.83 -22.78 25.21
CA ASP A 114 13.65 -22.58 24.37
C ASP A 114 12.51 -21.96 25.18
N GLU A 115 12.30 -22.38 26.43
CA GLU A 115 11.29 -21.77 27.32
C GLU A 115 11.56 -20.26 27.56
N LEU A 116 12.83 -19.88 27.71
CA LEU A 116 13.23 -18.47 27.86
C LEU A 116 13.02 -17.67 26.57
N ARG A 117 13.26 -18.29 25.41
CA ARG A 117 13.03 -17.68 24.10
C ARG A 117 11.53 -17.46 23.87
N ASP A 118 10.71 -18.47 24.15
CA ASP A 118 9.26 -18.43 23.99
C ASP A 118 8.62 -17.40 24.91
N ALA A 119 9.04 -17.33 26.17
CA ALA A 119 8.56 -16.32 27.11
C ALA A 119 8.92 -14.88 26.66
N ALA A 120 10.12 -14.69 26.13
CA ALA A 120 10.55 -13.41 25.59
C ALA A 120 9.78 -13.04 24.31
N GLN A 121 9.52 -14.01 23.42
CA GLN A 121 8.69 -13.81 22.22
C GLN A 121 7.24 -13.48 22.58
N GLN A 122 6.66 -14.14 23.59
CA GLN A 122 5.32 -13.81 24.08
C GLN A 122 5.25 -12.42 24.71
N ALA A 123 6.30 -12.00 25.43
CA ALA A 123 6.40 -10.66 25.99
C ALA A 123 6.54 -9.59 24.90
N ALA A 124 7.41 -9.84 23.91
CA ALA A 124 7.55 -9.02 22.70
C ALA A 124 6.21 -8.88 21.97
N HIS A 125 5.53 -9.99 21.68
CA HIS A 125 4.21 -9.99 21.05
C HIS A 125 3.17 -9.17 21.84
N ARG A 126 3.18 -9.23 23.18
CA ARG A 126 2.29 -8.41 24.01
C ARG A 126 2.66 -6.92 24.00
N ILE A 127 3.94 -6.58 23.91
CA ILE A 127 4.40 -5.20 23.74
C ILE A 127 3.99 -4.68 22.36
N THR A 128 4.14 -5.48 21.30
CA THR A 128 3.63 -5.19 19.96
C THR A 128 2.12 -4.95 20.00
N GLN A 129 1.33 -5.86 20.61
CA GLN A 129 -0.11 -5.68 20.77
C GLN A 129 -0.47 -4.39 21.53
N ALA A 130 0.27 -4.06 22.60
CA ALA A 130 0.03 -2.83 23.36
C ALA A 130 0.41 -1.57 22.58
N ARG A 131 1.51 -1.63 21.83
CA ARG A 131 1.95 -0.56 20.92
C ARG A 131 0.95 -0.38 19.80
N ASP A 132 0.45 -1.46 19.21
CA ASP A 132 -0.55 -1.43 18.15
C ASP A 132 -1.86 -0.87 18.70
N LEU A 133 -2.32 -1.30 19.87
CA LEU A 133 -3.48 -0.70 20.56
C LEU A 133 -3.28 0.80 20.88
N LEU A 134 -2.07 1.21 21.29
CA LEU A 134 -1.76 2.62 21.58
C LEU A 134 -1.66 3.46 20.31
N HIS A 135 -1.06 2.91 19.25
CA HIS A 135 -1.04 3.52 17.92
C HIS A 135 -2.46 3.66 17.43
N GLU A 136 -3.23 2.58 17.41
CA GLU A 136 -4.63 2.53 17.01
C GLU A 136 -5.45 3.55 17.81
N TRP A 137 -5.23 3.68 19.13
CA TRP A 137 -5.94 4.65 19.98
C TRP A 137 -5.54 6.10 19.70
N HIS A 138 -4.31 6.36 19.26
CA HIS A 138 -3.79 7.71 19.04
C HIS A 138 -3.89 8.19 17.59
N SER A 139 -3.64 7.32 16.60
CA SER A 139 -3.69 7.65 15.18
C SER A 139 -5.09 8.02 14.69
N GLU A 140 -6.13 7.73 15.48
CA GLU A 140 -7.53 7.87 15.08
C GLU A 140 -8.42 8.48 16.18
N ARG A 141 -7.84 9.32 17.04
CA ARG A 141 -8.57 9.92 18.19
C ARG A 141 -9.72 10.87 17.83
N ALA A 142 -10.08 11.00 16.56
CA ALA A 142 -11.26 11.75 16.11
C ALA A 142 -12.40 10.88 15.54
N GLU A 143 -12.18 9.62 15.14
CA GLU A 143 -13.18 8.85 14.38
C GLU A 143 -13.08 7.35 14.63
N TYR A 144 -13.36 6.91 15.86
CA TYR A 144 -13.62 5.49 16.14
C TYR A 144 -15.07 5.18 15.82
N PRO A 145 -15.40 4.54 14.70
CA PRO A 145 -16.78 4.17 14.45
C PRO A 145 -17.11 2.99 15.38
N LEU A 146 -17.91 3.26 16.40
CA LEU A 146 -18.54 2.21 17.20
C LEU A 146 -19.98 2.08 16.71
N ASP A 147 -20.45 0.86 16.54
CA ASP A 147 -21.89 0.61 16.41
C ASP A 147 -22.56 0.89 17.77
N GLU A 148 -22.94 2.16 17.98
CA GLU A 148 -23.58 2.62 19.21
C GLU A 148 -24.91 1.91 19.46
N ALA A 149 -25.61 1.51 18.40
CA ALA A 149 -26.84 0.74 18.50
C ALA A 149 -26.59 -0.65 19.08
N LEU A 150 -25.46 -1.29 18.74
CA LEU A 150 -25.06 -2.57 19.34
C LEU A 150 -24.71 -2.45 20.83
N LEU A 151 -24.24 -1.28 21.27
CA LEU A 151 -23.87 -1.01 22.66
C LEU A 151 -25.00 -0.36 23.48
N ALA A 152 -26.12 -0.01 22.84
CA ALA A 152 -27.22 0.68 23.47
C ALA A 152 -27.76 -0.09 24.70
N GLY A 153 -27.83 0.59 25.85
CA GLY A 153 -28.30 0.00 27.11
C GLY A 153 -27.25 -0.87 27.85
N VAL A 154 -26.04 -1.05 27.31
CA VAL A 154 -24.98 -1.84 27.94
C VAL A 154 -24.03 -0.93 28.74
N LEU A 155 -24.24 -0.83 30.05
CA LEU A 155 -23.43 0.04 30.92
C LEU A 155 -21.94 -0.39 31.05
N ARG A 156 -21.65 -1.68 30.87
CA ARG A 156 -20.30 -2.26 30.98
C ARG A 156 -20.12 -3.38 29.94
N PRO A 157 -19.87 -3.05 28.68
CA PRO A 157 -19.78 -4.06 27.62
C PRO A 157 -18.56 -4.95 27.82
N ALA A 158 -18.74 -6.25 27.57
CA ALA A 158 -17.63 -7.19 27.55
C ALA A 158 -16.63 -6.81 26.43
N PRO A 159 -15.32 -7.10 26.57
CA PRO A 159 -14.33 -6.81 25.53
C PRO A 159 -14.68 -7.38 24.15
N SER A 160 -15.30 -8.56 24.11
CA SER A 160 -15.77 -9.21 22.88
C SER A 160 -16.91 -8.43 22.20
N LEU A 161 -17.82 -7.83 22.97
CA LEU A 161 -18.91 -7.00 22.45
C LEU A 161 -18.37 -5.67 21.93
N LEU A 162 -17.43 -5.03 22.63
CA LEU A 162 -16.75 -3.83 22.15
C LEU A 162 -16.00 -4.11 20.84
N ALA A 163 -15.26 -5.23 20.77
CA ALA A 163 -14.56 -5.62 19.56
C ALA A 163 -15.52 -5.87 18.38
N ARG A 164 -16.70 -6.44 18.62
CA ARG A 164 -17.74 -6.61 17.59
C ARG A 164 -18.38 -5.28 17.18
N ALA A 165 -18.71 -4.41 18.13
CA ALA A 165 -19.28 -3.09 17.87
C ALA A 165 -18.32 -2.23 17.03
N ARG A 166 -17.03 -2.34 17.31
CA ARG A 166 -15.98 -1.70 16.52
C ARG A 166 -15.95 -2.21 15.09
N ARG A 167 -15.83 -3.53 14.88
CA ARG A 167 -15.83 -4.11 13.53
C ARG A 167 -17.04 -3.71 12.69
N ARG A 168 -18.22 -3.63 13.32
CA ARG A 168 -19.46 -3.17 12.67
C ARG A 168 -19.44 -1.68 12.37
N GLY A 169 -18.93 -0.86 13.26
CA GLY A 169 -18.74 0.56 13.00
C GLY A 169 -17.73 0.80 11.87
N ASP A 170 -16.61 0.07 11.86
CA ASP A 170 -15.60 0.15 10.77
C ASP A 170 -16.22 -0.18 9.42
N LEU A 171 -17.04 -1.25 9.38
CA LEU A 171 -17.81 -1.62 8.20
C LEU A 171 -18.77 -0.50 7.78
N GLN A 172 -19.56 0.07 8.70
CA GLN A 172 -20.51 1.14 8.41
C GLN A 172 -19.81 2.40 7.87
N ARG A 173 -18.67 2.79 8.47
CA ARG A 173 -17.87 3.92 8.02
C ARG A 173 -17.27 3.68 6.64
N LEU A 174 -16.81 2.45 6.37
CA LEU A 174 -16.34 2.07 5.05
C LEU A 174 -17.48 2.15 4.02
N GLU A 175 -18.63 1.54 4.29
CA GLU A 175 -19.81 1.59 3.42
C GLU A 175 -20.27 3.04 3.14
N ALA A 176 -20.29 3.90 4.16
CA ALA A 176 -20.66 5.32 4.02
C ALA A 176 -19.70 6.11 3.11
N ASP A 177 -18.40 5.78 3.14
CA ASP A 177 -17.41 6.42 2.27
C ASP A 177 -17.49 5.90 0.85
N LEU A 178 -17.65 4.59 0.68
CA LEU A 178 -17.84 3.96 -0.61
C LEU A 178 -19.08 4.49 -1.31
N ALA A 179 -20.15 4.78 -0.59
CA ALA A 179 -21.37 5.35 -1.15
C ALA A 179 -21.17 6.76 -1.78
N ARG A 180 -20.16 7.52 -1.35
CA ARG A 180 -19.88 8.85 -1.91
C ARG A 180 -19.09 8.81 -3.21
N ARG A 181 -18.22 7.83 -3.40
CA ARG A 181 -17.27 7.79 -4.53
C ARG A 181 -17.93 7.71 -5.91
N PRO A 182 -18.98 6.89 -6.14
CA PRO A 182 -19.59 6.76 -7.45
C PRO A 182 -20.29 8.01 -7.95
N VAL A 183 -20.59 8.98 -7.09
CA VAL A 183 -21.26 10.24 -7.46
C VAL A 183 -20.48 11.03 -8.51
N HIS A 184 -19.16 10.84 -8.55
CA HIS A 184 -18.26 11.52 -9.50
C HIS A 184 -18.01 10.73 -10.79
N LEU A 185 -18.55 9.52 -10.89
CA LEU A 185 -18.48 8.67 -12.09
C LEU A 185 -19.71 8.95 -12.97
N ASP A 186 -19.56 9.90 -13.88
CA ASP A 186 -20.67 10.48 -14.64
C ASP A 186 -20.90 9.86 -16.02
N ARG A 187 -20.10 8.86 -16.40
CA ARG A 187 -20.26 8.13 -17.67
C ARG A 187 -20.68 6.68 -17.39
N PRO A 188 -21.62 6.10 -18.15
CA PRO A 188 -21.91 4.68 -18.03
C PRO A 188 -20.69 3.88 -18.51
N GLY A 189 -20.20 2.98 -17.67
CA GLY A 189 -19.16 2.00 -17.98
C GLY A 189 -19.73 0.71 -18.56
N GLY A 190 -18.90 -0.33 -18.60
CA GLY A 190 -19.32 -1.66 -19.04
C GLY A 190 -20.29 -2.35 -18.08
N THR A 191 -21.02 -3.33 -18.60
CA THR A 191 -21.87 -4.22 -17.81
C THR A 191 -21.03 -5.37 -17.26
N TRP A 192 -21.14 -5.61 -15.96
CA TRP A 192 -20.40 -6.65 -15.25
C TRP A 192 -21.35 -7.62 -14.57
N ALA A 193 -21.10 -8.91 -14.74
CA ALA A 193 -21.58 -9.95 -13.86
C ALA A 193 -20.48 -10.25 -12.83
N ALA A 194 -20.75 -9.95 -11.55
CA ALA A 194 -19.77 -10.09 -10.48
C ALA A 194 -20.28 -11.01 -9.38
N THR A 195 -19.34 -11.72 -8.75
CA THR A 195 -19.59 -12.61 -7.62
C THR A 195 -18.65 -12.22 -6.48
N TRP A 196 -19.23 -11.91 -5.32
CA TRP A 196 -18.50 -11.58 -4.11
C TRP A 196 -18.73 -12.62 -3.03
N HIS A 197 -17.65 -13.09 -2.41
CA HIS A 197 -17.66 -14.10 -1.35
C HIS A 197 -17.43 -13.45 0.02
N SER A 198 -17.93 -14.08 1.08
CA SER A 198 -17.82 -13.58 2.46
C SER A 198 -16.38 -13.38 2.97
N ASP A 199 -15.40 -14.01 2.34
CA ASP A 199 -13.96 -13.81 2.61
C ASP A 199 -13.37 -12.58 1.88
N GLY A 200 -14.19 -11.86 1.11
CA GLY A 200 -13.81 -10.70 0.31
C GLY A 200 -13.41 -11.04 -1.12
N THR A 201 -13.29 -12.32 -1.50
CA THR A 201 -12.95 -12.70 -2.87
C THR A 201 -13.97 -12.14 -3.87
N LEU A 202 -13.46 -11.52 -4.93
CA LEU A 202 -14.24 -10.96 -6.02
C LEU A 202 -13.84 -11.61 -7.35
N THR A 203 -14.83 -12.08 -8.10
CA THR A 203 -14.67 -12.48 -9.50
C THR A 203 -15.70 -11.77 -10.34
N ALA A 204 -15.31 -11.27 -11.51
CA ALA A 204 -16.21 -10.54 -12.38
C ALA A 204 -15.88 -10.73 -13.86
N HIS A 205 -16.92 -10.71 -14.68
CA HIS A 205 -16.82 -10.77 -16.13
C HIS A 205 -17.59 -9.59 -16.73
N ARG A 206 -16.97 -8.91 -17.69
CA ARG A 206 -17.61 -7.88 -18.51
C ARG A 206 -18.15 -8.49 -19.80
N ASP A 207 -19.17 -7.88 -20.38
CA ASP A 207 -19.81 -8.36 -21.63
C ASP A 207 -18.85 -8.51 -22.82
N ASP A 208 -17.73 -7.78 -22.83
CA ASP A 208 -16.68 -7.89 -23.85
C ASP A 208 -15.66 -9.02 -23.61
N GLY A 209 -15.89 -9.84 -22.57
CA GLY A 209 -15.03 -10.96 -22.21
C GLY A 209 -13.90 -10.62 -21.24
N LEU A 210 -13.77 -9.36 -20.80
CA LEU A 210 -12.77 -9.00 -19.79
C LEU A 210 -13.08 -9.71 -18.46
N CYS A 211 -12.06 -10.37 -17.91
CA CYS A 211 -12.15 -11.07 -16.63
C CYS A 211 -11.37 -10.31 -15.56
N VAL A 212 -11.97 -10.16 -14.39
CA VAL A 212 -11.34 -9.53 -13.22
C VAL A 212 -11.43 -10.47 -12.03
N HIS A 213 -10.30 -10.67 -11.38
CA HIS A 213 -10.20 -11.36 -10.09
C HIS A 213 -9.65 -10.39 -9.07
N GLY A 214 -10.08 -10.49 -7.82
CA GLY A 214 -9.59 -9.58 -6.81
C GLY A 214 -10.18 -9.85 -5.45
N TRP A 215 -10.11 -8.81 -4.64
CA TRP A 215 -10.61 -8.82 -3.29
C TRP A 215 -11.24 -7.47 -2.99
N SER A 216 -12.35 -7.49 -2.25
CA SER A 216 -12.96 -6.31 -1.69
C SER A 216 -13.47 -6.54 -0.29
N ALA A 217 -13.13 -5.61 0.61
CA ALA A 217 -13.47 -5.67 2.03
C ALA A 217 -14.98 -5.72 2.28
N THR A 218 -15.78 -5.19 1.35
CA THR A 218 -17.24 -5.20 1.39
C THR A 218 -17.80 -5.45 -0.02
N PRO A 219 -19.06 -5.90 -0.14
CA PRO A 219 -19.75 -5.96 -1.43
C PRO A 219 -19.80 -4.60 -2.15
N GLY A 220 -19.98 -3.50 -1.40
CA GLY A 220 -20.05 -2.15 -1.95
C GLY A 220 -18.72 -1.67 -2.55
N ALA A 221 -17.59 -2.25 -2.15
CA ALA A 221 -16.27 -1.94 -2.71
C ALA A 221 -16.02 -2.62 -4.06
N ALA A 222 -16.84 -3.61 -4.47
CA ALA A 222 -16.71 -4.27 -5.76
C ALA A 222 -16.78 -3.27 -6.93
N GLU A 223 -17.61 -2.23 -6.82
CA GLU A 223 -17.71 -1.18 -7.84
C GLU A 223 -16.39 -0.45 -8.07
N GLN A 224 -15.67 -0.15 -6.99
CA GLN A 224 -14.40 0.55 -7.06
C GLN A 224 -13.27 -0.36 -7.60
N ALA A 225 -13.33 -1.66 -7.29
CA ALA A 225 -12.38 -2.63 -7.84
C ALA A 225 -12.51 -2.71 -9.37
N LEU A 226 -13.74 -2.79 -9.88
CA LEU A 226 -14.01 -2.88 -11.31
C LEU A 226 -13.82 -1.56 -12.06
N GLN A 227 -14.02 -0.42 -11.40
CA GLN A 227 -13.84 0.91 -12.00
C GLN A 227 -12.44 1.11 -12.61
N SER A 228 -11.43 0.41 -12.09
CA SER A 228 -10.06 0.52 -12.61
C SER A 228 -9.81 -0.14 -13.95
N PHE A 229 -10.77 -0.93 -14.44
CA PHE A 229 -10.71 -1.56 -15.75
C PHE A 229 -11.69 -0.96 -16.75
N GLU A 230 -12.33 0.16 -16.37
CA GLU A 230 -13.13 0.94 -17.28
C GLU A 230 -12.27 1.82 -18.19
N ALA A 231 -12.88 2.33 -19.27
CA ALA A 231 -12.17 3.10 -20.27
C ALA A 231 -11.50 4.37 -19.70
N THR A 232 -12.11 5.00 -18.69
CA THR A 232 -11.55 6.21 -18.05
C THR A 232 -11.95 6.32 -16.59
N SER A 233 -11.30 7.23 -15.85
CA SER A 233 -11.63 7.52 -14.45
C SER A 233 -13.06 8.01 -14.22
N ARG A 234 -13.81 8.41 -15.27
CA ARG A 234 -15.19 8.90 -15.18
C ARG A 234 -16.26 7.82 -15.36
N HIS A 235 -15.87 6.63 -15.80
CA HIS A 235 -16.83 5.57 -16.11
C HIS A 235 -17.25 4.82 -14.85
N ARG A 236 -18.56 4.60 -14.75
CA ARG A 236 -19.20 3.89 -13.66
C ARG A 236 -19.57 2.47 -14.12
N PRO A 237 -18.94 1.41 -13.60
CA PRO A 237 -19.29 0.05 -13.98
C PRO A 237 -20.75 -0.25 -13.61
N GLN A 238 -21.47 -0.92 -14.50
CA GLN A 238 -22.86 -1.36 -14.27
C GLN A 238 -22.84 -2.80 -13.78
N ILE A 239 -23.08 -3.02 -12.48
CA ILE A 239 -22.76 -4.31 -11.85
C ILE A 239 -24.02 -5.05 -11.45
N THR A 240 -24.14 -6.30 -11.91
CA THR A 240 -25.01 -7.31 -11.33
C THR A 240 -24.19 -8.15 -10.36
N LEU A 241 -24.34 -7.88 -9.05
CA LEU A 241 -23.54 -8.51 -8.00
C LEU A 241 -24.30 -9.68 -7.34
N THR A 242 -23.72 -10.87 -7.41
CA THR A 242 -24.18 -12.06 -6.66
C THR A 242 -23.37 -12.21 -5.39
N LEU A 243 -24.04 -12.37 -4.24
CA LEU A 243 -23.39 -12.57 -2.95
C LEU A 243 -23.38 -14.06 -2.59
N HIS A 244 -22.20 -14.60 -2.29
CA HIS A 244 -22.04 -15.94 -1.74
C HIS A 244 -21.59 -15.89 -0.28
N GLY A 245 -22.49 -16.32 0.60
CA GLY A 245 -22.29 -16.30 2.05
C GLY A 245 -23.17 -15.26 2.74
N GLU A 246 -23.00 -15.15 4.05
CA GLU A 246 -23.71 -14.15 4.84
C GLU A 246 -23.12 -12.75 4.62
N ARG A 247 -23.95 -11.72 4.84
CA ARG A 247 -23.46 -10.34 4.82
C ARG A 247 -22.40 -10.17 5.92
N PRO A 248 -21.22 -9.60 5.61
CA PRO A 248 -20.17 -9.46 6.60
C PRO A 248 -20.59 -8.58 7.77
N GLU A 249 -20.18 -8.94 8.99
CA GLU A 249 -20.29 -8.08 10.19
C GLU A 249 -19.04 -7.22 10.42
N ALA A 250 -18.01 -7.42 9.60
CA ALA A 250 -16.73 -6.73 9.65
C ALA A 250 -16.21 -6.60 8.22
N PRO A 251 -15.37 -5.61 7.90
CA PRO A 251 -14.62 -5.65 6.66
C PRO A 251 -13.94 -7.02 6.53
N ALA A 252 -14.03 -7.65 5.36
CA ALA A 252 -13.28 -8.86 5.10
C ALA A 252 -11.80 -8.60 5.41
N ALA A 253 -11.08 -9.59 5.92
CA ALA A 253 -9.64 -9.44 6.10
C ALA A 253 -8.98 -9.46 4.73
N GLY A 254 -7.99 -8.58 4.51
CA GLY A 254 -7.17 -8.66 3.31
C GLY A 254 -6.40 -9.97 3.31
N SER A 255 -6.88 -10.96 2.57
CA SER A 255 -6.05 -12.09 2.12
C SER A 255 -5.32 -11.66 0.86
N ASP A 256 -4.21 -12.33 0.53
CA ASP A 256 -3.68 -12.29 -0.84
C ASP A 256 -4.86 -12.66 -1.76
N PRO A 257 -5.36 -11.72 -2.60
CA PRO A 257 -6.50 -11.99 -3.45
C PRO A 257 -6.16 -13.19 -4.34
N PRO A 258 -7.13 -14.03 -4.74
CA PRO A 258 -6.88 -14.94 -5.85
C PRO A 258 -6.53 -14.07 -7.06
N GLY A 259 -5.24 -14.05 -7.39
CA GLY A 259 -4.76 -13.34 -8.56
C GLY A 259 -5.19 -14.07 -9.82
N ILE A 260 -5.17 -13.35 -10.94
CA ILE A 260 -5.35 -14.04 -12.23
C ILE A 260 -4.21 -15.03 -12.45
N ASP A 261 -4.55 -16.17 -13.03
CA ASP A 261 -3.57 -17.20 -13.33
C ASP A 261 -3.06 -17.11 -14.77
N ARG A 262 -2.19 -18.05 -15.15
CA ARG A 262 -1.65 -18.13 -16.51
C ARG A 262 -2.73 -18.43 -17.55
N VAL A 263 -3.77 -19.19 -17.21
CA VAL A 263 -4.87 -19.52 -18.12
C VAL A 263 -5.64 -18.26 -18.49
N ASP A 264 -5.86 -17.37 -17.53
CA ASP A 264 -6.53 -16.09 -17.80
C ASP A 264 -5.69 -15.18 -18.71
N VAL A 265 -4.37 -15.11 -18.49
CA VAL A 265 -3.46 -14.37 -19.38
C VAL A 265 -3.46 -14.94 -20.80
N LEU A 266 -3.42 -16.26 -20.95
CA LEU A 266 -3.47 -16.90 -22.27
C LEU A 266 -4.82 -16.67 -22.95
N ARG A 267 -5.93 -16.72 -22.20
CA ARG A 267 -7.27 -16.39 -22.73
C ARG A 267 -7.32 -14.96 -23.23
N ALA A 268 -6.81 -14.00 -22.46
CA ALA A 268 -6.75 -12.59 -22.86
C ALA A 268 -5.83 -12.37 -24.08
N PHE A 269 -4.72 -13.09 -24.16
CA PHE A 269 -3.84 -13.08 -25.32
C PHE A 269 -4.57 -13.52 -26.59
N ASP A 270 -5.32 -14.63 -26.50
CA ASP A 270 -6.05 -15.23 -27.63
C ASP A 270 -7.30 -14.44 -28.04
N ALA A 271 -7.89 -13.69 -27.11
CA ALA A 271 -9.13 -12.93 -27.36
C ALA A 271 -8.92 -11.69 -28.25
N ASP A 272 -7.80 -10.98 -28.12
CA ASP A 272 -7.53 -9.76 -28.90
C ASP A 272 -6.56 -10.01 -30.04
N ARG A 273 -7.12 -10.57 -31.13
CA ARG A 273 -6.35 -10.84 -32.35
C ARG A 273 -5.84 -9.58 -33.03
N ALA A 274 -6.55 -8.45 -32.90
CA ALA A 274 -6.18 -7.21 -33.54
C ALA A 274 -4.88 -6.63 -32.95
N ALA A 275 -4.73 -6.63 -31.63
CA ALA A 275 -3.50 -6.19 -30.96
C ALA A 275 -2.30 -7.10 -31.32
N LEU A 276 -2.52 -8.41 -31.39
CA LEU A 276 -1.50 -9.38 -31.81
C LEU A 276 -1.07 -9.14 -33.26
N ASP A 277 -2.01 -9.03 -34.19
CA ASP A 277 -1.72 -8.81 -35.62
C ASP A 277 -0.99 -7.48 -35.86
N ALA A 278 -1.40 -6.41 -35.16
CA ALA A 278 -0.70 -5.13 -35.22
C ALA A 278 0.75 -5.23 -34.73
N THR A 279 0.99 -5.99 -33.65
CA THR A 279 2.34 -6.21 -33.12
C THR A 279 3.20 -7.05 -34.07
N VAL A 280 2.64 -8.12 -34.66
CA VAL A 280 3.32 -8.95 -35.66
C VAL A 280 3.67 -8.13 -36.91
N ALA A 281 2.76 -7.27 -37.37
CA ALA A 281 3.01 -6.38 -38.50
C ALA A 281 4.15 -5.39 -38.20
N ALA A 282 4.18 -4.78 -37.01
CA ALA A 282 5.24 -3.88 -36.58
C ALA A 282 6.61 -4.59 -36.52
N ILE A 283 6.67 -5.81 -35.97
CA ILE A 283 7.89 -6.62 -35.97
C ILE A 283 8.34 -6.91 -37.40
N THR A 284 7.43 -7.35 -38.27
CA THR A 284 7.74 -7.64 -39.68
C THR A 284 8.29 -6.42 -40.42
N GLN A 285 7.80 -5.22 -40.09
CA GLN A 285 8.36 -3.97 -40.63
C GLN A 285 9.79 -3.73 -40.14
N LEU A 286 10.06 -3.93 -38.84
CA LEU A 286 11.40 -3.82 -38.27
C LEU A 286 12.37 -4.83 -38.89
N GLN A 287 11.95 -6.07 -39.13
CA GLN A 287 12.77 -7.09 -39.81
C GLN A 287 13.28 -6.65 -41.18
N ARG A 288 12.46 -5.89 -41.94
CA ARG A 288 12.85 -5.34 -43.24
C ARG A 288 13.77 -4.13 -43.11
N ALA A 289 13.61 -3.34 -42.05
CA ALA A 289 14.31 -2.08 -41.87
C ALA A 289 15.65 -2.23 -41.12
N TRP A 290 15.80 -3.25 -40.29
CA TRP A 290 16.93 -3.43 -39.38
C TRP A 290 17.70 -4.71 -39.73
N PRO A 291 18.72 -4.64 -40.60
CA PRO A 291 19.52 -5.81 -40.92
C PRO A 291 20.28 -6.31 -39.69
N GLU A 292 20.49 -7.62 -39.59
CA GLU A 292 20.97 -8.28 -38.36
C GLU A 292 22.27 -7.68 -37.81
N HIS A 293 23.20 -7.33 -38.69
CA HIS A 293 24.51 -6.78 -38.32
C HIS A 293 24.43 -5.35 -37.75
N GLU A 294 23.33 -4.61 -38.00
CA GLU A 294 23.12 -3.24 -37.48
C GLU A 294 22.31 -3.20 -36.18
N ILE A 295 21.72 -4.33 -35.74
CA ILE A 295 20.74 -4.35 -34.65
C ILE A 295 21.24 -3.63 -33.39
N SER A 296 22.48 -3.87 -32.97
CA SER A 296 23.03 -3.26 -31.76
C SER A 296 23.08 -1.73 -31.84
N ASP A 297 23.43 -1.18 -32.99
CA ASP A 297 23.55 0.27 -33.17
C ASP A 297 22.16 0.91 -33.36
N ARG A 298 21.24 0.21 -34.04
CA ARG A 298 19.83 0.64 -34.16
C ARG A 298 19.12 0.67 -32.81
N VAL A 299 19.30 -0.37 -31.98
CA VAL A 299 18.81 -0.40 -30.60
C VAL A 299 19.35 0.80 -29.83
N ARG A 300 20.67 1.06 -29.89
CA ARG A 300 21.28 2.20 -29.18
C ARG A 300 20.68 3.54 -29.61
N ALA A 301 20.53 3.75 -30.92
CA ALA A 301 19.93 4.97 -31.46
C ALA A 301 18.47 5.13 -31.03
N ALA A 302 17.68 4.06 -31.11
CA ALA A 302 16.28 4.05 -30.69
C ALA A 302 16.12 4.30 -29.19
N THR A 303 17.00 3.73 -28.35
CA THR A 303 17.06 4.02 -26.91
C THR A 303 17.31 5.50 -26.66
N THR A 304 18.33 6.10 -27.28
CA THR A 304 18.64 7.54 -27.13
C THR A 304 17.46 8.43 -27.54
N GLN A 305 16.80 8.10 -28.65
CA GLN A 305 15.61 8.82 -29.11
C GLN A 305 14.45 8.69 -28.11
N LEU A 306 14.21 7.49 -27.59
CA LEU A 306 13.14 7.22 -26.63
C LEU A 306 13.35 8.01 -25.32
N GLN A 307 14.59 8.08 -24.83
CA GLN A 307 14.93 8.85 -23.62
C GLN A 307 14.62 10.35 -23.76
N THR A 308 14.73 10.89 -24.97
CA THR A 308 14.45 12.30 -25.23
C THR A 308 12.97 12.57 -25.47
N SER A 309 12.31 11.70 -26.25
CA SER A 309 10.92 11.91 -26.70
C SER A 309 9.87 11.40 -25.70
N ALA A 310 10.21 10.37 -24.92
CA ALA A 310 9.32 9.78 -23.94
C ALA A 310 10.12 9.23 -22.73
N PRO A 311 10.81 10.10 -21.97
CA PRO A 311 11.50 9.70 -20.74
C PRO A 311 10.55 9.03 -19.77
N GLN A 312 11.11 8.19 -18.89
CA GLN A 312 10.35 7.56 -17.82
C GLN A 312 9.81 8.59 -16.83
N SER A 313 8.59 8.37 -16.38
CA SER A 313 8.00 9.10 -15.26
C SER A 313 8.56 8.55 -13.94
N PRO A 314 8.58 9.37 -12.86
CA PRO A 314 8.91 8.88 -11.53
C PRO A 314 7.97 7.76 -11.09
N HIS A 315 8.45 6.91 -10.17
CA HIS A 315 7.67 5.81 -9.63
C HIS A 315 6.40 6.32 -8.93
N PHE A 316 5.23 5.82 -9.33
CA PHE A 316 3.96 6.17 -8.70
C PHE A 316 3.78 5.36 -7.40
N ASN A 317 4.07 5.99 -6.25
CA ASN A 317 4.00 5.35 -4.94
C ASN A 317 2.98 5.99 -3.98
N LEU A 318 2.09 6.86 -4.49
CA LEU A 318 1.18 7.62 -3.64
C LEU A 318 0.27 6.73 -2.78
N TYR A 319 -0.13 5.57 -3.32
CA TYR A 319 -0.98 4.61 -2.60
C TYR A 319 -0.18 3.77 -1.60
N ASN A 320 1.05 3.39 -1.95
CA ASN A 320 1.87 2.49 -1.14
C ASN A 320 2.37 3.14 0.16
N ARG A 321 2.38 4.47 0.24
CA ARG A 321 2.84 5.22 1.41
C ARG A 321 1.73 5.50 2.43
N GLN A 322 0.47 5.18 2.12
CA GLN A 322 -0.63 5.41 3.04
C GLN A 322 -0.63 4.39 4.17
N ARG A 323 -1.04 4.83 5.36
CA ARG A 323 -1.18 3.96 6.54
C ARG A 323 -2.44 3.10 6.50
N GLU A 324 -3.45 3.52 5.75
CA GLU A 324 -4.69 2.74 5.58
C GLU A 324 -4.41 1.45 4.82
N HIS A 325 -4.99 0.35 5.29
CA HIS A 325 -4.98 -0.91 4.55
C HIS A 325 -5.79 -0.79 3.26
N ASP A 326 -5.36 -1.51 2.23
CA ASP A 326 -6.17 -1.69 1.03
C ASP A 326 -7.51 -2.31 1.42
N TRP A 327 -8.59 -1.75 0.88
CA TRP A 327 -9.96 -2.24 1.10
C TRP A 327 -10.59 -2.78 -0.19
N ALA A 328 -9.89 -2.65 -1.31
CA ALA A 328 -10.04 -3.53 -2.45
C ALA A 328 -8.83 -3.43 -3.40
N ALA A 329 -8.54 -4.55 -4.06
CA ALA A 329 -7.52 -4.68 -5.08
C ALA A 329 -7.99 -5.69 -6.12
N SER A 330 -7.54 -5.53 -7.35
CA SER A 330 -8.04 -6.38 -8.44
C SER A 330 -7.03 -6.51 -9.56
N GLU A 331 -7.18 -7.59 -10.31
CA GLU A 331 -6.29 -8.01 -11.36
C GLU A 331 -7.06 -8.43 -12.61
N SER A 332 -6.48 -8.15 -13.76
CA SER A 332 -6.99 -8.57 -15.06
C SER A 332 -5.84 -8.81 -16.04
N ALA A 333 -6.10 -9.40 -17.19
CA ALA A 333 -5.11 -9.50 -18.27
C ALA A 333 -5.66 -8.84 -19.52
N ALA A 334 -4.85 -8.01 -20.17
CA ALA A 334 -5.23 -7.36 -21.42
C ALA A 334 -4.00 -6.94 -22.22
N TRP A 335 -4.21 -6.77 -23.52
CA TRP A 335 -3.24 -6.09 -24.37
C TRP A 335 -3.24 -4.59 -24.04
N VAL A 336 -2.07 -4.06 -23.71
CA VAL A 336 -1.89 -2.64 -23.42
C VAL A 336 -1.05 -1.99 -24.48
N ARG A 337 -1.34 -0.71 -24.76
CA ARG A 337 -0.46 0.10 -25.59
C ARG A 337 0.85 0.30 -24.87
N THR A 338 1.96 0.04 -25.56
CA THR A 338 3.28 0.17 -24.92
C THR A 338 3.60 1.63 -24.59
N ASP A 339 3.09 2.59 -25.36
CA ASP A 339 3.31 4.02 -25.09
C ASP A 339 2.59 4.56 -23.85
N ALA A 340 1.56 3.86 -23.36
CA ALA A 340 0.93 4.11 -22.07
C ALA A 340 1.75 3.58 -20.88
N ILE A 341 2.79 2.77 -21.12
CA ILE A 341 3.72 2.34 -20.06
C ILE A 341 4.79 3.41 -19.88
N VAL A 342 4.67 4.15 -18.77
CA VAL A 342 5.46 5.36 -18.53
C VAL A 342 6.59 5.16 -17.52
N HIS A 343 6.59 4.04 -16.81
CA HIS A 343 7.58 3.77 -15.77
C HIS A 343 7.90 2.27 -15.68
N ALA A 344 9.18 1.97 -15.47
CA ALA A 344 9.73 0.67 -15.15
C ALA A 344 10.77 0.82 -14.01
N ILE A 345 11.18 -0.32 -13.44
CA ILE A 345 12.01 -0.34 -12.23
C ILE A 345 13.39 0.28 -12.43
N ASP A 346 13.99 0.12 -13.61
CA ASP A 346 15.27 0.71 -13.95
C ASP A 346 14.99 2.15 -14.44
N GLU A 347 15.70 3.17 -13.93
CA GLU A 347 15.35 4.58 -14.12
C GLU A 347 15.38 5.05 -15.59
N LEU A 348 16.23 4.42 -16.40
CA LEU A 348 16.48 4.76 -17.78
C LEU A 348 16.08 3.61 -18.70
N TRP A 349 15.36 3.92 -19.78
CA TRP A 349 15.07 2.95 -20.82
C TRP A 349 16.36 2.31 -21.36
N GLY A 350 16.36 0.98 -21.40
CA GLY A 350 17.46 0.15 -21.89
C GLY A 350 18.74 0.11 -21.02
N ASP A 351 18.77 0.81 -19.89
CA ASP A 351 19.89 0.75 -18.95
C ASP A 351 19.57 -0.23 -17.82
N PHE A 352 20.49 -1.15 -17.55
CA PHE A 352 20.33 -2.17 -16.51
C PHE A 352 21.60 -2.23 -15.68
N ASP A 353 21.52 -1.77 -14.43
CA ASP A 353 22.62 -1.84 -13.45
C ASP A 353 22.75 -3.25 -12.87
N ARG A 354 23.11 -4.21 -13.74
CA ARG A 354 23.23 -5.63 -13.42
C ARG A 354 24.44 -6.19 -14.14
N SER A 355 25.33 -6.84 -13.39
CA SER A 355 26.58 -7.40 -13.91
C SER A 355 26.41 -8.70 -14.70
N GLU A 356 25.29 -9.40 -14.52
CA GLU A 356 25.00 -10.67 -15.17
C GLU A 356 24.67 -10.46 -16.66
N ALA A 357 25.37 -11.14 -17.58
CA ALA A 357 25.10 -11.04 -19.02
C ALA A 357 23.66 -11.42 -19.43
N SER A 358 22.99 -12.26 -18.63
CA SER A 358 21.59 -12.65 -18.82
C SER A 358 20.58 -11.58 -18.42
N ARG A 359 21.01 -10.48 -17.77
CA ARG A 359 20.15 -9.41 -17.24
C ARG A 359 20.75 -8.00 -17.40
N GLY A 360 21.97 -7.90 -17.90
CA GLY A 360 22.71 -6.66 -18.05
C GLY A 360 22.49 -5.98 -19.41
N PRO A 361 23.36 -5.01 -19.77
CA PRO A 361 23.17 -4.13 -20.92
C PRO A 361 23.08 -4.82 -22.30
N SER A 362 23.65 -6.02 -22.44
CA SER A 362 23.61 -6.77 -23.69
C SER A 362 22.28 -7.50 -23.94
N TRP A 363 21.38 -7.52 -22.96
CA TRP A 363 20.12 -8.26 -23.05
C TRP A 363 19.22 -7.75 -24.18
N ILE A 364 19.00 -6.43 -24.29
CA ILE A 364 18.08 -5.88 -25.32
C ILE A 364 18.60 -6.12 -26.74
N PRO A 365 19.87 -5.84 -27.08
CA PRO A 365 20.38 -6.19 -28.42
C PRO A 365 20.25 -7.67 -28.76
N ARG A 366 20.48 -8.57 -27.77
CA ARG A 366 20.32 -10.01 -27.97
C ARG A 366 18.86 -10.40 -28.20
N ALA A 367 17.95 -9.95 -27.35
CA ALA A 367 16.51 -10.23 -27.47
C ALA A 367 15.93 -9.62 -28.76
N THR A 368 16.41 -8.44 -29.17
CA THR A 368 16.04 -7.83 -30.45
C THR A 368 16.47 -8.71 -31.62
N ARG A 369 17.71 -9.24 -31.61
CA ARG A 369 18.18 -10.15 -32.65
C ARG A 369 17.33 -11.42 -32.72
N GLU A 370 17.01 -12.02 -31.59
CA GLU A 370 16.16 -13.21 -31.53
C GLU A 370 14.76 -12.93 -32.09
N LEU A 371 14.13 -11.83 -31.66
CA LEU A 371 12.81 -11.42 -32.15
C LEU A 371 12.81 -11.13 -33.65
N LEU A 372 13.80 -10.37 -34.14
CA LEU A 372 13.84 -9.95 -35.54
C LEU A 372 14.34 -11.05 -36.49
N THR A 373 15.00 -12.11 -36.00
CA THR A 373 15.35 -13.28 -36.83
C THR A 373 14.30 -14.40 -36.78
N THR A 374 13.30 -14.29 -35.90
CA THR A 374 12.17 -15.22 -35.85
C THR A 374 11.36 -15.17 -37.15
N LYS A 375 11.03 -16.33 -37.72
CA LYS A 375 10.29 -16.38 -38.98
C LYS A 375 8.88 -15.79 -38.83
N PRO A 376 8.33 -15.08 -39.83
CA PRO A 376 7.02 -14.45 -39.73
C PRO A 376 5.89 -15.38 -39.26
N GLU A 377 5.87 -16.61 -39.75
CA GLU A 377 4.87 -17.63 -39.37
C GLU A 377 5.01 -18.14 -37.92
N GLN A 378 6.16 -17.89 -37.28
CA GLN A 378 6.45 -18.28 -35.90
C GLN A 378 6.26 -17.13 -34.90
N LEU A 379 6.11 -15.89 -35.36
CA LEU A 379 6.05 -14.71 -34.49
C LEU A 379 4.92 -14.76 -33.47
N ALA A 380 3.73 -15.24 -33.86
CA ALA A 380 2.60 -15.33 -32.93
C ALA A 380 2.90 -16.32 -31.77
N ALA A 381 3.49 -17.47 -32.09
CA ALA A 381 3.89 -18.46 -31.09
C ALA A 381 5.05 -17.93 -30.21
N PHE A 382 6.02 -17.24 -30.81
CA PHE A 382 7.10 -16.59 -30.10
C PHE A 382 6.57 -15.56 -29.08
N LEU A 383 5.67 -14.68 -29.50
CA LEU A 383 5.04 -13.68 -28.63
C LEU A 383 4.21 -14.32 -27.53
N ARG A 384 3.43 -15.36 -27.84
CA ARG A 384 2.67 -16.12 -26.85
C ARG A 384 3.58 -16.68 -25.77
N HIS A 385 4.65 -17.37 -26.19
CA HIS A 385 5.60 -17.98 -25.28
C HIS A 385 6.24 -16.93 -24.35
N HIS A 386 6.81 -15.88 -24.93
CA HIS A 386 7.59 -14.91 -24.15
C HIS A 386 6.77 -13.88 -23.38
N LEU A 387 5.50 -13.65 -23.72
CA LEU A 387 4.67 -12.66 -23.05
C LEU A 387 3.56 -13.25 -22.18
N ALA A 388 3.06 -14.45 -22.48
CA ALA A 388 1.91 -15.06 -21.79
C ALA A 388 2.25 -16.38 -21.08
N GLU A 389 3.13 -17.22 -21.62
CA GLU A 389 3.48 -18.52 -21.01
C GLU A 389 4.59 -18.42 -19.97
N GLU A 390 5.63 -17.65 -20.28
CA GLU A 390 6.58 -17.15 -19.29
C GLU A 390 5.86 -16.23 -18.28
N PRO A 391 6.35 -16.08 -17.03
CA PRO A 391 5.70 -15.24 -16.04
C PRO A 391 5.31 -13.90 -16.64
N ALA A 392 4.01 -13.59 -16.65
CA ALA A 392 3.48 -12.42 -17.34
C ALA A 392 4.06 -11.12 -16.76
N ILE A 393 4.13 -10.10 -17.60
CA ILE A 393 4.55 -8.76 -17.19
C ILE A 393 3.44 -8.18 -16.32
N SER A 394 3.75 -7.77 -15.09
CA SER A 394 2.76 -7.17 -14.20
C SER A 394 2.86 -5.65 -14.24
N LEU A 395 1.73 -4.99 -14.51
CA LEU A 395 1.61 -3.55 -14.63
C LEU A 395 0.62 -3.03 -13.59
N SER A 396 1.02 -2.05 -12.79
CA SER A 396 0.10 -1.26 -11.98
C SER A 396 -0.69 -0.29 -12.87
N VAL A 397 -2.02 -0.30 -12.73
CA VAL A 397 -2.93 0.58 -13.45
C VAL A 397 -3.04 1.93 -12.74
N ILE A 398 -2.89 3.01 -13.50
CA ILE A 398 -3.06 4.39 -13.02
C ILE A 398 -4.13 5.05 -13.89
N ASN A 399 -5.38 5.07 -13.42
CA ASN A 399 -6.49 5.60 -14.21
C ASN A 399 -6.35 7.11 -14.44
N GLY A 400 -6.65 7.53 -15.67
CA GLY A 400 -6.74 8.94 -16.05
C GLY A 400 -8.05 9.26 -16.77
N PRO A 401 -8.29 10.54 -17.11
CA PRO A 401 -9.57 11.02 -17.64
C PRO A 401 -9.93 10.51 -19.05
N ALA A 402 -8.95 10.12 -19.86
CA ALA A 402 -9.10 9.61 -21.23
C ALA A 402 -8.59 8.17 -21.42
N GLY A 403 -8.08 7.54 -20.35
CA GLY A 403 -7.45 6.23 -20.38
C GLY A 403 -6.40 6.07 -19.28
N PRO A 404 -5.97 4.83 -18.98
CA PRO A 404 -4.96 4.56 -17.97
C PRO A 404 -3.53 4.84 -18.49
N LEU A 405 -2.63 5.12 -17.55
CA LEU A 405 -1.20 4.89 -17.69
C LEU A 405 -0.79 3.66 -16.88
N TYR A 406 0.40 3.14 -17.17
CA TYR A 406 0.90 1.92 -16.53
C TYR A 406 2.32 2.10 -15.99
N SER A 407 2.57 1.47 -14.85
CA SER A 407 3.90 1.29 -14.27
C SER A 407 4.23 -0.19 -14.15
N VAL A 408 5.42 -0.61 -14.54
CA VAL A 408 5.86 -2.00 -14.28
C VAL A 408 5.95 -2.21 -12.78
N SER A 409 5.15 -3.14 -12.26
CA SER A 409 5.10 -3.44 -10.83
C SER A 409 6.01 -4.62 -10.48
N MET A 410 5.92 -5.70 -11.25
CA MET A 410 6.68 -6.92 -11.00
C MET A 410 6.92 -7.70 -12.30
N GLY A 411 8.15 -8.16 -12.46
CA GLY A 411 8.55 -8.99 -13.60
C GLY A 411 8.52 -8.24 -14.94
N GLY A 412 9.32 -8.69 -15.90
CA GLY A 412 9.19 -8.21 -17.27
C GLY A 412 9.70 -6.81 -17.60
N ALA A 413 10.49 -6.17 -16.72
CA ALA A 413 11.15 -4.89 -17.00
C ALA A 413 11.93 -4.94 -18.32
N HIS A 414 12.78 -5.95 -18.51
CA HIS A 414 13.52 -6.17 -19.77
C HIS A 414 12.63 -6.21 -21.02
N ARG A 415 11.53 -7.00 -20.98
CA ARG A 415 10.58 -7.11 -22.10
C ARG A 415 9.86 -5.79 -22.36
N THR A 416 9.51 -5.06 -21.31
CA THR A 416 8.91 -3.71 -21.41
C THR A 416 9.86 -2.75 -22.10
N HIS A 417 11.12 -2.69 -21.66
CA HIS A 417 12.14 -1.84 -22.26
C HIS A 417 12.34 -2.19 -23.74
N LEU A 418 12.43 -3.48 -24.08
CA LEU A 418 12.53 -3.95 -25.47
C LEU A 418 11.39 -3.43 -26.34
N PHE A 419 10.15 -3.61 -25.90
CA PHE A 419 8.98 -3.18 -26.69
C PHE A 419 8.91 -1.66 -26.84
N ARG A 420 9.24 -0.91 -25.79
CA ARG A 420 9.31 0.55 -25.84
C ARG A 420 10.40 1.04 -26.79
N ILE A 421 11.60 0.46 -26.72
CA ILE A 421 12.74 0.82 -27.58
C ILE A 421 12.47 0.49 -29.04
N LEU A 422 11.86 -0.66 -29.31
CA LEU A 422 11.49 -1.06 -30.67
C LEU A 422 10.24 -0.34 -31.21
N GLY A 423 9.53 0.42 -30.36
CA GLY A 423 8.28 1.08 -30.76
C GLY A 423 7.16 0.11 -31.12
N LEU A 424 7.14 -1.07 -30.52
CA LEU A 424 6.07 -2.06 -30.76
C LEU A 424 4.76 -1.57 -30.15
N PRO A 425 3.61 -1.72 -30.83
CA PRO A 425 2.40 -1.01 -30.43
C PRO A 425 1.73 -1.58 -29.18
N TRP A 426 1.70 -2.92 -29.04
CA TRP A 426 0.95 -3.60 -27.99
C TRP A 426 1.79 -4.64 -27.25
N MET A 427 1.41 -4.91 -26.01
CA MET A 427 1.98 -5.95 -25.16
C MET A 427 0.89 -6.54 -24.28
N ILE A 428 0.78 -7.87 -24.22
CA ILE A 428 -0.05 -8.54 -23.22
C ILE A 428 0.58 -8.37 -21.84
N ALA A 429 -0.24 -8.03 -20.85
CA ALA A 429 0.21 -7.88 -19.48
C ALA A 429 -0.86 -8.32 -18.48
N LYS A 430 -0.39 -8.75 -17.32
CA LYS A 430 -1.18 -8.81 -16.10
C LYS A 430 -1.30 -7.38 -15.56
N LEU A 431 -2.52 -6.93 -15.34
CA LEU A 431 -2.87 -5.62 -14.83
C LEU A 431 -3.23 -5.76 -13.35
N TYR A 432 -2.69 -4.88 -12.52
CA TYR A 432 -2.96 -4.81 -11.11
C TYR A 432 -3.48 -3.41 -10.77
N ALA A 433 -4.70 -3.36 -10.24
CA ALA A 433 -5.33 -2.12 -9.83
C ALA A 433 -5.50 -2.09 -8.31
N ARG A 434 -4.92 -1.06 -7.69
CA ARG A 434 -5.23 -0.67 -6.31
C ARG A 434 -6.18 0.50 -6.35
N ILE A 435 -7.20 0.46 -5.49
CA ILE A 435 -8.11 1.58 -5.36
C ILE A 435 -7.41 2.68 -4.55
N PRO A 436 -7.61 3.96 -4.88
CA PRO A 436 -7.08 5.05 -4.09
C PRO A 436 -7.54 4.92 -2.62
N PRO A 437 -6.61 5.04 -1.65
CA PRO A 437 -6.94 5.12 -0.23
C PRO A 437 -8.02 6.15 0.07
N ARG A 438 -8.73 5.99 1.19
CA ARG A 438 -9.75 6.97 1.60
C ARG A 438 -9.08 8.24 2.08
N ARG A 439 -7.97 8.08 2.80
CA ARG A 439 -7.26 9.17 3.43
C ARG A 439 -5.87 9.30 2.87
N PHE A 440 -5.50 10.54 2.55
CA PHE A 440 -4.14 10.93 2.20
C PHE A 440 -3.61 11.90 3.24
N ASP A 441 -2.53 11.52 3.91
CA ASP A 441 -1.75 12.45 4.71
C ASP A 441 -0.74 13.14 3.80
N VAL A 442 -0.68 14.47 3.79
CA VAL A 442 0.30 15.20 2.99
C VAL A 442 1.74 14.71 3.23
N ALA A 443 2.08 14.31 4.46
CA ALA A 443 3.40 13.79 4.83
C ALA A 443 3.70 12.41 4.21
N SER A 444 2.68 11.65 3.82
CA SER A 444 2.84 10.37 3.13
C SER A 444 2.95 10.50 1.61
N VAL A 445 2.48 11.63 1.06
CA VAL A 445 2.43 11.88 -0.39
C VAL A 445 3.70 12.57 -0.89
N ILE A 446 4.40 13.29 -0.01
CA ILE A 446 5.68 13.92 -0.33
C ILE A 446 6.85 13.32 0.45
N ASP A 447 8.06 13.64 0.01
CA ASP A 447 9.26 13.44 0.83
C ASP A 447 9.35 14.55 1.88
N THR A 448 9.09 14.22 3.14
CA THR A 448 9.13 15.18 4.25
C THR A 448 10.53 15.75 4.51
N ALA A 449 11.60 15.13 3.98
CA ALA A 449 12.94 15.70 4.02
C ALA A 449 13.03 17.04 3.25
N LYS A 450 12.06 17.33 2.37
CA LYS A 450 11.91 18.63 1.68
C LYS A 450 11.44 19.76 2.60
N GLY A 451 11.04 19.47 3.83
CA GLY A 451 10.69 20.44 4.87
C GLY A 451 9.24 20.90 4.88
N MET A 452 8.84 21.60 5.96
CA MET A 452 7.45 22.01 6.21
C MET A 452 6.87 22.96 5.15
N THR A 453 7.70 23.78 4.50
CA THR A 453 7.24 24.66 3.42
C THR A 453 6.66 23.87 2.25
N GLU A 454 7.22 22.70 1.92
CA GLU A 454 6.71 21.84 0.85
C GLU A 454 5.43 21.12 1.27
N VAL A 455 5.36 20.68 2.53
CA VAL A 455 4.15 20.11 3.16
C VAL A 455 2.97 21.08 3.02
N GLU A 456 3.15 22.32 3.48
CA GLU A 456 2.11 23.35 3.39
C GLU A 456 1.75 23.68 1.95
N ARG A 457 2.74 23.69 1.05
CA ARG A 457 2.53 23.96 -0.37
C ARG A 457 1.64 22.90 -1.02
N VAL A 458 1.90 21.62 -0.80
CA VAL A 458 1.04 20.53 -1.33
C VAL A 458 -0.35 20.57 -0.72
N GLY A 459 -0.47 20.84 0.59
CA GLY A 459 -1.77 21.04 1.24
C GLY A 459 -2.59 22.18 0.60
N ARG A 460 -1.95 23.33 0.30
CA ARG A 460 -2.59 24.41 -0.47
C ARG A 460 -2.94 23.98 -1.89
N GLY A 461 -2.09 23.17 -2.52
CA GLY A 461 -2.32 22.61 -3.85
C GLY A 461 -3.60 21.79 -3.90
N TRP A 462 -3.85 20.97 -2.89
CA TRP A 462 -5.09 20.20 -2.78
C TRP A 462 -6.33 21.08 -2.67
N HIS A 463 -6.28 22.20 -1.94
CA HIS A 463 -7.38 23.18 -1.92
C HIS A 463 -7.64 23.74 -3.31
N THR A 464 -6.60 24.21 -4.01
CA THR A 464 -6.74 24.72 -5.39
C THR A 464 -7.34 23.67 -6.33
N LEU A 465 -6.93 22.40 -6.20
CA LEU A 465 -7.44 21.31 -7.03
C LEU A 465 -8.91 20.97 -6.72
N LEU A 466 -9.34 21.07 -5.45
CA LEU A 466 -10.76 20.95 -5.05
C LEU A 466 -11.59 22.10 -5.63
N GLU A 467 -11.12 23.35 -5.48
CA GLU A 467 -11.80 24.55 -6.00
C GLU A 467 -11.99 24.48 -7.53
N ARG A 468 -11.04 23.85 -8.23
CA ARG A 468 -11.08 23.65 -9.68
C ARG A 468 -11.82 22.39 -10.12
N GLY A 469 -12.35 21.58 -9.19
CA GLY A 469 -13.09 20.35 -9.50
C GLY A 469 -12.23 19.24 -10.10
N LEU A 470 -10.91 19.26 -9.86
CA LEU A 470 -9.97 18.22 -10.29
C LEU A 470 -9.82 17.10 -9.26
N LEU A 471 -10.11 17.44 -8.00
CA LEU A 471 -10.28 16.52 -6.89
C LEU A 471 -11.70 16.68 -6.32
N HIS A 472 -12.20 15.63 -5.69
CA HIS A 472 -13.40 15.66 -4.88
C HIS A 472 -13.13 14.96 -3.54
N GLY A 473 -13.53 15.59 -2.46
CA GLY A 473 -13.25 15.14 -1.11
C GLY A 473 -13.31 16.30 -0.12
N ARG A 474 -12.71 16.11 1.05
CA ARG A 474 -12.63 17.13 2.10
C ARG A 474 -11.22 17.19 2.67
N ILE A 475 -10.75 18.39 2.93
CA ILE A 475 -9.48 18.62 3.63
C ILE A 475 -9.79 18.96 5.08
N ARG A 476 -9.12 18.27 5.99
CA ARG A 476 -9.05 18.60 7.41
C ARG A 476 -7.59 18.78 7.81
N TYR A 477 -7.38 19.40 8.97
CA TYR A 477 -6.03 19.66 9.48
C TYR A 477 -5.81 18.89 10.77
N GLU A 478 -4.72 18.14 10.82
CA GLU A 478 -4.21 17.50 12.03
C GLU A 478 -2.92 18.21 12.43
N GLY A 479 -3.05 19.20 13.32
CA GLY A 479 -1.97 20.14 13.59
C GLY A 479 -1.65 20.99 12.34
N ALA A 480 -0.40 20.98 11.91
CA ALA A 480 0.05 21.69 10.70
C ALA A 480 -0.12 20.89 9.40
N PHE A 481 -0.54 19.61 9.48
CA PHE A 481 -0.60 18.72 8.35
C PHE A 481 -2.01 18.66 7.75
N ALA A 482 -2.09 18.85 6.43
CA ALA A 482 -3.33 18.66 5.68
C ALA A 482 -3.60 17.16 5.49
N VAL A 483 -4.83 16.76 5.75
CA VAL A 483 -5.34 15.42 5.55
C VAL A 483 -6.50 15.50 4.57
N LEU A 484 -6.40 14.78 3.45
CA LEU A 484 -7.43 14.71 2.43
C LEU A 484 -8.22 13.41 2.58
N ASP A 485 -9.50 13.52 2.89
CA ASP A 485 -10.47 12.44 2.76
C ASP A 485 -11.00 12.46 1.31
N LEU A 486 -10.47 11.56 0.48
CA LEU A 486 -10.67 11.51 -0.96
C LEU A 486 -11.93 10.71 -1.33
N ASP A 487 -12.85 11.39 -2.04
CA ASP A 487 -14.00 10.75 -2.68
C ASP A 487 -13.65 10.35 -4.13
N HIS A 488 -13.00 11.23 -4.89
CA HIS A 488 -12.60 10.95 -6.28
C HIS A 488 -11.43 11.83 -6.77
N ALA A 489 -10.55 11.26 -7.59
CA ALA A 489 -9.52 12.00 -8.32
C ALA A 489 -9.53 11.58 -9.79
N ARG A 490 -9.73 12.54 -10.70
CA ARG A 490 -9.75 12.25 -12.15
C ARG A 490 -8.38 11.88 -12.70
N ALA A 491 -7.34 12.43 -12.08
CA ALA A 491 -5.92 12.20 -12.36
C ALA A 491 -5.17 12.09 -11.02
N PRO A 492 -4.94 10.87 -10.49
CA PRO A 492 -4.47 10.67 -9.12
C PRO A 492 -3.03 11.16 -8.88
N TRP A 493 -2.21 11.29 -9.93
CA TRP A 493 -0.87 11.88 -9.82
C TRP A 493 -0.87 13.36 -9.47
N LEU A 494 -2.00 14.07 -9.63
CA LEU A 494 -2.14 15.46 -9.21
C LEU A 494 -2.10 15.63 -7.69
N LEU A 495 -2.29 14.55 -6.92
CA LEU A 495 -2.15 14.55 -5.47
C LEU A 495 -0.70 14.75 -5.03
N GLY A 496 0.27 14.36 -5.86
CA GLY A 496 1.69 14.42 -5.53
C GLY A 496 2.29 15.83 -5.56
N ASP A 497 3.61 15.90 -5.37
CA ASP A 497 4.34 17.15 -5.53
C ASP A 497 4.37 17.62 -7.00
N ALA A 498 4.83 18.86 -7.22
CA ALA A 498 4.88 19.45 -8.55
C ALA A 498 5.77 18.68 -9.55
N ALA A 499 6.79 17.97 -9.07
CA ALA A 499 7.67 17.19 -9.93
C ALA A 499 6.94 15.93 -10.43
N LEU A 500 6.26 15.20 -9.54
CA LEU A 500 5.44 14.06 -9.93
C LEU A 500 4.31 14.49 -10.87
N ALA A 501 3.54 15.51 -10.48
CA ALA A 501 2.38 15.96 -11.24
C ALA A 501 2.77 16.40 -12.67
N SER A 502 3.82 17.22 -12.81
CA SER A 502 4.27 17.70 -14.13
C SER A 502 4.84 16.59 -15.02
N ALA A 503 5.58 15.62 -14.45
CA ALA A 503 6.10 14.48 -15.19
C ALA A 503 4.97 13.60 -15.74
N TYR A 504 3.95 13.31 -14.93
CA TYR A 504 2.79 12.54 -15.36
C TYR A 504 1.91 13.34 -16.32
N ASN A 505 1.72 14.65 -16.13
CA ASN A 505 0.99 15.49 -17.08
C ASN A 505 1.62 15.44 -18.48
N THR A 506 2.95 15.56 -18.54
CA THR A 506 3.70 15.47 -19.81
C THR A 506 3.54 14.10 -20.45
N ALA A 507 3.67 13.03 -19.65
CA ALA A 507 3.50 11.67 -20.16
C ALA A 507 2.07 11.40 -20.63
N TYR A 508 1.07 11.91 -19.90
CA TYR A 508 -0.34 11.74 -20.21
C TYR A 508 -0.73 12.43 -21.50
N GLU A 509 -0.34 13.69 -21.69
CA GLU A 509 -0.62 14.46 -22.92
C GLU A 509 0.08 13.89 -24.16
N ARG A 510 1.20 13.18 -23.99
CA ARG A 510 1.83 12.46 -25.10
C ARG A 510 0.98 11.27 -25.56
N VAL A 511 0.35 10.55 -24.63
CA VAL A 511 -0.44 9.34 -24.92
C VAL A 511 -1.88 9.68 -25.30
N TYR A 512 -2.44 10.70 -24.63
CA TYR A 512 -3.81 11.19 -24.77
C TYR A 512 -3.81 12.73 -24.98
N PRO A 513 -3.43 13.21 -26.18
CA PRO A 513 -3.32 14.64 -26.44
C PRO A 513 -4.64 15.40 -26.20
N GLY A 514 -4.57 16.51 -25.48
CA GLY A 514 -5.68 17.40 -25.15
C GLY A 514 -6.50 16.99 -23.92
N ALA A 515 -6.31 15.78 -23.38
CA ALA A 515 -7.17 15.23 -22.35
C ALA A 515 -7.15 16.02 -21.03
N LEU A 516 -6.00 16.59 -20.63
CA LEU A 516 -5.92 17.44 -19.43
C LEU A 516 -6.44 18.86 -19.70
N THR A 517 -6.34 19.33 -20.94
CA THR A 517 -6.94 20.61 -21.33
C THR A 517 -8.46 20.55 -21.29
N GLU A 518 -9.07 19.46 -21.78
CA GLU A 518 -10.51 19.19 -21.64
C GLU A 518 -10.95 19.08 -20.17
N LEU A 519 -10.02 18.72 -19.29
CA LEU A 519 -10.24 18.67 -17.84
C LEU A 519 -10.19 20.06 -17.18
N GLY A 520 -9.80 21.11 -17.92
CA GLY A 520 -9.68 22.48 -17.42
C GLY A 520 -8.27 22.87 -16.97
N ILE A 521 -7.25 22.03 -17.23
CA ILE A 521 -5.85 22.38 -16.99
C ILE A 521 -5.31 23.12 -18.23
N PRO A 522 -4.96 24.41 -18.16
CA PRO A 522 -4.55 25.15 -19.35
C PRO A 522 -3.22 24.61 -19.89
N ALA A 523 -3.06 24.60 -21.21
CA ALA A 523 -1.85 24.11 -21.87
C ALA A 523 -0.57 24.77 -21.35
N THR A 524 -0.63 26.04 -20.93
CA THR A 524 0.50 26.75 -20.32
C THR A 524 1.00 26.07 -19.04
N ALA A 525 0.10 25.53 -18.21
CA ALA A 525 0.45 24.82 -16.97
C ALA A 525 1.07 23.44 -17.22
N LEU A 526 0.92 22.89 -18.43
CA LEU A 526 1.44 21.59 -18.84
C LEU A 526 2.88 21.67 -19.38
N THR A 527 3.44 22.87 -19.56
CA THR A 527 4.77 23.08 -20.16
C THR A 527 5.94 22.70 -19.24
N GLY A 528 5.67 22.40 -17.97
CA GLY A 528 6.65 21.89 -17.03
C GLY A 528 6.37 22.28 -15.59
N ARG A 529 7.27 21.87 -14.69
CA ARG A 529 7.13 22.04 -13.24
C ARG A 529 6.84 23.48 -12.81
N LYS A 530 7.61 24.47 -13.30
CA LYS A 530 7.43 25.88 -12.89
C LYS A 530 6.07 26.44 -13.30
N ALA A 531 5.62 26.11 -14.51
CA ALA A 531 4.32 26.57 -14.99
C ALA A 531 3.17 25.89 -14.23
N TRP A 532 3.34 24.63 -13.87
CA TRP A 532 2.40 23.91 -12.98
C TRP A 532 2.32 24.58 -11.60
N GLU A 533 3.46 24.88 -10.98
CA GLU A 533 3.52 25.57 -9.68
C GLU A 533 2.87 26.96 -9.76
N GLN A 534 3.21 27.76 -10.76
CA GLN A 534 2.60 29.09 -10.97
C GLN A 534 1.09 28.98 -11.13
N TRP A 535 0.61 28.03 -11.93
CA TRP A 535 -0.81 27.84 -12.12
C TRP A 535 -1.53 27.37 -10.85
N LEU A 536 -0.92 26.53 -10.02
CA LEU A 536 -1.52 26.08 -8.76
C LEU A 536 -1.51 27.14 -7.65
N TYR A 537 -0.49 27.98 -7.59
CA TYR A 537 -0.22 28.83 -6.42
C TYR A 537 -0.31 30.34 -6.66
N GLY A 538 -0.36 30.80 -7.92
CA GLY A 538 -0.37 32.22 -8.30
C GLY A 538 0.98 32.72 -8.75
#